data_AF-A0A7U9X6D4-F1
#
_entry.id   AF-A0A7U9X6D4-F1
#
_cell.length_a   1.000
_cell.length_b   1.000
_cell.length_c   1.000
_cell.angle_alpha   90.00
_cell.angle_beta   90.00
_cell.angle_gamma   90.00
#
_symmetry.space_group_name_H-M   'P 1'
#
loop_
_entity.id
_entity.type
_entity.pdbx_description
1 polymer ?
#
loop_
_entity_poly.entity_id
_entity_poly.type
_entity_poly.pdbx_seq_one_letter_code
_entity_poly.pdbx_strand_id
1 'polypeptide(L)' 'MKRSDLEQYLGKVVTIKLFDNDVITGELHKTGEEQFKNDPNLYIPQKCYFLINPQSCLFKSSHVKKLKEGR' A
#
# COMPACT_ATOMS: atom_id res chain seq x y z
N MET A 1 -4.18 8.28 7.45
CA MET A 1 -5.45 7.74 6.90
C MET A 1 -6.05 6.71 7.87
N LYS A 2 -7.38 6.55 7.96
CA LYS A 2 -7.95 5.38 8.66
C LYS A 2 -7.66 4.12 7.83
N ARG A 3 -7.50 2.98 8.50
CA ARG A 3 -7.25 1.69 7.83
C ARG A 3 -8.42 1.30 6.93
N SER A 4 -9.65 1.42 7.45
CA SER A 4 -10.87 1.06 6.71
C SER A 4 -11.02 1.80 5.39
N ASP A 5 -10.67 3.09 5.32
CA ASP A 5 -10.70 3.84 4.06
C ASP A 5 -9.63 3.35 3.08
N LEU A 6 -8.43 3.03 3.57
CA LEU A 6 -7.34 2.51 2.73
C LEU A 6 -7.66 1.12 2.18
N GLU A 7 -8.26 0.27 3.01
CA GLU A 7 -8.63 -1.11 2.64
C GLU A 7 -9.72 -1.18 1.57
N GLN A 8 -10.53 -0.13 1.37
CA GLN A 8 -11.49 -0.03 0.26
C GLN A 8 -10.81 0.04 -1.11
N TYR A 9 -9.52 0.35 -1.17
CA TYR A 9 -8.75 0.45 -2.39
C TYR A 9 -7.78 -0.71 -2.60
N LEU A 10 -7.84 -1.78 -1.80
CA LEU A 10 -7.04 -2.98 -2.04
C LEU A 10 -7.36 -3.58 -3.40
N GLY A 11 -6.33 -3.93 -4.16
CA GLY A 11 -6.42 -4.42 -5.54
C GLY A 11 -6.81 -3.34 -6.56
N LYS A 12 -6.80 -2.05 -6.17
CA LYS A 12 -7.02 -0.93 -7.09
C LYS A 12 -5.74 -0.13 -7.28
N VAL A 13 -5.60 0.45 -8.46
CA VAL A 13 -4.58 1.47 -8.73
C VAL A 13 -4.93 2.73 -7.96
N VAL A 14 -4.01 3.17 -7.11
CA VAL A 14 -4.13 4.39 -6.31
C VAL A 14 -2.85 5.18 -6.38
N THR A 15 -3.00 6.49 -6.25
CA THR A 15 -1.90 7.42 -6.01
C THR A 15 -1.88 7.79 -4.54
N ILE A 16 -0.83 7.39 -3.84
CA ILE A 16 -0.60 7.75 -2.44
C ILE A 16 0.46 8.83 -2.35
N LYS A 17 0.27 9.75 -1.41
CA LYS A 17 1.29 10.69 -0.98
C LYS A 17 1.71 10.32 0.44
N LEU A 18 2.98 9.95 0.61
CA LEU A 18 3.57 9.63 1.90
C LEU A 18 3.98 10.89 2.67
N PHE A 19 4.37 10.74 3.94
CA PHE A 19 4.78 11.85 4.80
C PHE A 19 5.98 12.62 4.24
N ASP A 20 6.88 11.92 3.56
CA ASP A 20 8.13 12.42 2.95
C ASP A 20 7.90 13.29 1.70
N ASN A 21 6.65 13.56 1.34
CA ASN A 21 6.22 14.14 0.07
C ASN A 21 6.39 13.24 -1.16
N ASP A 22 6.88 12.01 -0.97
CA ASP A 22 6.92 11.00 -2.01
C ASP A 22 5.50 10.68 -2.52
N VAL A 23 5.33 10.67 -3.84
CA VAL A 23 4.07 10.38 -4.52
C VAL A 23 4.26 9.17 -5.40
N ILE A 24 3.53 8.11 -5.06
CA ILE A 24 3.65 6.82 -5.74
C ILE A 24 2.27 6.42 -6.24
N THR A 25 2.22 5.98 -7.49
CA THR A 25 1.01 5.47 -8.13
C THR A 25 1.21 4.01 -8.46
N GLY A 26 0.31 3.15 -8.00
CA GLY A 26 0.38 1.71 -8.25
C GLY A 26 -0.80 0.99 -7.63
N GLU A 27 -0.87 -0.33 -7.82
CA GLU A 27 -1.95 -1.15 -7.26
C GLU A 27 -1.71 -1.46 -5.79
N LEU A 28 -2.69 -1.17 -4.94
CA LEU A 28 -2.55 -1.28 -3.49
C LEU A 28 -2.74 -2.70 -2.99
N HIS A 29 -1.74 -3.19 -2.27
CA HIS A 29 -1.74 -4.47 -1.57
C HIS A 29 -1.42 -4.33 -0.10
N LYS A 30 -1.75 -5.37 0.64
CA LYS A 30 -1.40 -5.49 2.06
C LYS A 30 -0.41 -6.64 2.25
N THR A 31 0.38 -6.53 3.30
CA THR A 31 1.24 -7.62 3.72
C THR A 31 0.42 -8.77 4.33
N GLY A 32 0.94 -9.98 4.20
CA GLY A 32 0.28 -11.20 4.68
C GLY A 32 -0.78 -11.78 3.73
N GLU A 33 -0.91 -11.27 2.49
CA GLU A 33 -1.71 -11.97 1.47
C GLU A 33 -0.97 -13.23 0.99
N GLU A 34 -1.72 -14.32 0.76
CA GLU A 34 -1.16 -15.61 0.33
C GLU A 34 -0.38 -15.52 -0.98
N GLN A 35 -0.74 -14.59 -1.84
CA GLN A 35 -0.05 -14.31 -3.11
C GLN A 35 1.41 -13.88 -2.90
N PHE A 36 1.74 -13.32 -1.73
CA PHE A 36 3.10 -12.89 -1.39
C PHE A 36 3.78 -13.82 -0.39
N LYS A 37 3.28 -15.04 -0.16
CA LYS A 37 3.89 -15.98 0.81
C LYS A 37 5.36 -16.32 0.51
N ASN A 38 5.74 -16.28 -0.76
CA ASN A 38 7.12 -16.55 -1.19
C ASN A 38 8.07 -15.40 -0.82
N ASP A 39 7.54 -14.21 -0.56
CA ASP A 39 8.33 -13.05 -0.19
C ASP A 39 8.18 -12.79 1.32
N PRO A 40 9.15 -13.24 2.15
CA PRO A 40 9.05 -13.08 3.60
C PRO A 40 8.94 -11.60 4.01
N ASN A 41 9.51 -10.69 3.22
CA ASN A 41 9.39 -9.25 3.43
C ASN A 41 7.96 -8.71 3.22
N LEU A 42 7.13 -9.39 2.44
CA LEU A 42 5.74 -9.01 2.19
C LEU A 42 4.76 -9.88 2.99
N TYR A 43 5.20 -11.03 3.50
CA TYR A 43 4.35 -11.95 4.27
C TYR A 43 4.49 -11.79 5.79
N ILE A 44 5.71 -11.61 6.30
CA ILE A 44 5.99 -11.54 7.75
C ILE A 44 5.48 -10.25 8.38
N PRO A 45 5.70 -9.05 7.78
CA PRO A 45 5.21 -7.82 8.39
C PRO A 45 3.69 -7.81 8.43
N GLN A 46 3.12 -7.45 9.57
CA GLN A 46 1.68 -7.33 9.70
C GLN A 46 1.25 -5.86 9.72
N LYS A 47 0.05 -5.57 9.18
CA LYS A 47 -0.56 -4.23 9.16
C LYS A 47 0.25 -3.20 8.33
N CYS A 48 0.99 -3.68 7.33
CA CYS A 48 1.68 -2.86 6.35
C CYS A 48 0.99 -2.98 4.98
N TYR A 49 1.25 -1.99 4.14
CA TYR A 49 0.72 -1.87 2.80
C TYR A 49 1.87 -1.52 1.85
N PHE A 50 1.68 -1.85 0.59
CA PHE A 50 2.61 -1.50 -0.48
C PHE A 50 1.84 -1.38 -1.78
N LEU A 51 2.41 -0.62 -2.70
CA LEU A 51 1.97 -0.57 -4.09
C LEU A 51 2.83 -1.49 -4.96
N ILE A 52 2.20 -2.14 -5.93
CA ILE A 52 2.85 -2.86 -7.04
C ILE A 52 2.65 -2.08 -8.35
N ASN A 53 3.55 -2.32 -9.32
CA ASN A 53 3.51 -1.71 -10.66
C ASN A 53 3.45 -0.16 -10.64
N PRO A 54 4.50 0.53 -10.12
CA PRO A 54 5.81 0.04 -9.71
C PRO A 54 5.83 -0.40 -8.23
N GLN A 55 6.72 -1.36 -7.92
CA GLN A 55 6.91 -1.80 -6.54
C GLN A 55 7.42 -0.64 -5.68
N SER A 56 6.72 -0.38 -4.58
CA SER A 56 7.04 0.67 -3.62
C SER A 56 7.56 0.10 -2.31
N CYS A 57 7.97 1.00 -1.42
CA CYS A 57 8.34 0.65 -0.05
C CYS A 57 7.12 0.24 0.78
N LEU A 58 7.35 -0.53 1.84
CA LEU A 58 6.32 -0.83 2.83
C LEU A 58 5.94 0.43 3.63
N PHE A 59 4.66 0.74 3.71
CA PHE A 59 4.14 1.85 4.50
C PHE A 59 2.95 1.41 5.35
N LYS A 60 2.68 2.19 6.41
CA LYS A 60 1.48 2.03 7.25
C LYS A 60 0.42 3.02 6.81
N SER A 61 -0.85 2.75 7.12
CA SER A 61 -1.95 3.69 6.88
C SER A 61 -1.74 5.06 7.56
N SER A 62 -0.92 5.11 8.62
CA SER A 62 -0.50 6.33 9.31
C SER A 62 0.49 7.17 8.51
N HIS A 63 1.28 6.57 7.63
CA HIS A 63 2.26 7.27 6.78
C HIS A 63 1.62 7.94 5.56
N VAL A 64 0.41 7.50 5.19
CA VAL A 64 -0.35 8.04 4.06
C VAL A 64 -0.97 9.38 4.46
N LYS A 65 -0.46 10.47 3.86
CA LYS A 65 -1.01 11.83 3.97
C LYS A 65 -2.23 12.02 3.08
N LYS A 66 -2.16 11.54 1.83
CA LYS A 66 -3.26 11.62 0.86
C LYS A 66 -3.33 10.34 0.05
N LEU A 67 -4.54 9.95 -0.32
CA LEU A 67 -4.83 8.85 -1.23
C LEU A 67 -5.82 9.34 -2.28
N LYS A 68 -5.60 8.96 -3.53
CA LYS A 68 -6.51 9.20 -4.66
C LYS A 68 -6.61 7.92 -5.47
N GLU A 69 -7.79 7.61 -5.99
CA GLU A 69 -7.94 6.54 -6.98
C GLU A 69 -7.19 6.95 -8.26
N GLY A 70 -6.32 6.06 -8.76
CA GLY A 70 -5.64 6.22 -10.04
C GLY A 70 -6.60 5.83 -11.15
N ARG A 71 -6.84 6.76 -12.08
CA ARG A 71 -7.79 6.59 -13.18
C ARG A 71 -7.08 6.20 -14.46
#